data_AF-A0A0U3MUZ8-F1
#
_entry.id   AF-A0A0U3MUZ8-F1
#
_cell.length_a   1.000
_cell.length_b   1.000
_cell.length_c   1.000
_cell.angle_alpha   90.00
_cell.angle_beta   90.00
_cell.angle_gamma   90.00
#
_symmetry.space_group_name_H-M   'P 1'
#
loop_
_entity.id
_entity.type
_entity.pdbx_description
1 polymer ?
#
loop_
_entity_poly.entity_id
_entity_poly.type
_entity_poly.pdbx_seq_one_letter_code
_entity_poly.pdbx_strand_id
1 'polypeptide(L)'
;MLNSKGELVGLLFDGTLDALISDWVFNDKTTRSICLDARYMLWQMKVVDKADRLLKEMNGCERLKPERKPRAGMVSAGLFA
;
A
#
# COMPACT_ATOMS: atom_id res chain seq x y z
N MET A 1 -5.28 -7.43 6.39
CA MET A 1 -5.54 -6.11 7.00
C MET A 1 -6.66 -5.43 6.25
N LEU A 2 -7.63 -4.90 6.99
CA LEU A 2 -8.78 -4.19 6.42
C LEU A 2 -8.78 -2.74 6.91
N ASN A 3 -9.27 -1.82 6.09
CA ASN A 3 -9.59 -0.48 6.56
C ASN A 3 -10.95 -0.45 7.30
N SER A 4 -11.35 0.73 7.78
CA SER A 4 -12.63 0.91 8.48
C SER A 4 -13.87 0.59 7.63
N LYS A 5 -13.74 0.53 6.30
CA LYS A 5 -14.80 0.15 5.37
C LYS A 5 -14.78 -1.35 5.01
N GLY A 6 -13.89 -2.13 5.60
CA GLY A 6 -13.75 -3.56 5.29
C GLY A 6 -13.02 -3.84 3.98
N GLU A 7 -12.33 -2.87 3.38
CA GLU A 7 -11.56 -3.07 2.14
C GLU A 7 -10.15 -3.58 2.45
N LEU A 8 -9.63 -4.48 1.60
CA LEU A 8 -8.29 -5.05 1.74
C LEU A 8 -7.21 -3.99 1.47
N VAL A 9 -6.45 -3.63 2.52
CA VAL A 9 -5.33 -2.67 2.44
C VAL A 9 -3.96 -3.31 2.55
N GLY A 10 -3.88 -4.54 3.04
CA GLY A 10 -2.61 -5.24 3.15
C GLY A 10 -2.74 -6.68 3.64
N LEU A 11 -1.65 -7.43 3.52
CA LEU A 11 -1.52 -8.82 3.94
C LEU A 11 -0.54 -8.92 5.10
N LEU A 12 -0.93 -9.62 6.17
CA LEU A 12 -0.03 -9.92 7.27
C LEU A 12 0.99 -10.97 6.79
N PHE A 13 2.28 -10.72 6.99
CA PHE A 13 3.32 -11.67 6.60
C PHE A 13 4.14 -12.14 7.81
N ASP A 14 4.54 -11.22 8.69
CA ASP A 14 5.40 -11.53 9.83
C ASP A 14 5.16 -10.57 11.01
N GLY A 15 5.82 -10.78 12.14
CA GLY A 15 5.89 -9.86 13.28
C GLY A 15 7.31 -9.36 13.52
N THR A 16 7.46 -8.35 14.39
CA THR A 16 8.78 -7.97 14.90
C THR A 16 9.38 -9.10 15.76
N LEU A 17 10.69 -9.09 16.00
CA LEU A 17 11.36 -10.08 16.86
C LEU A 17 10.69 -10.18 18.23
N ASP A 18 10.29 -9.04 18.80
CA ASP A 18 9.58 -8.97 20.08
C ASP A 18 8.14 -9.51 20.02
N ALA A 19 7.59 -9.70 18.81
CA ALA A 19 6.30 -10.35 18.62
C ALA A 19 6.38 -11.88 18.73
N LEU A 20 7.58 -12.48 18.73
CA LEU A 20 7.75 -13.94 18.85
C LEU A 20 7.22 -14.50 20.18
N ILE A 21 7.23 -13.71 21.26
CA ILE A 21 6.74 -14.12 22.59
C ILE A 21 5.31 -13.61 22.83
N SER A 22 4.70 -12.94 21.84
CA SER A 22 3.40 -12.28 22.02
C SER A 22 2.23 -13.24 22.30
N ASP A 23 2.38 -14.52 21.98
CA ASP A 23 1.41 -15.58 22.31
C ASP A 23 1.23 -15.77 23.83
N TRP A 24 2.25 -15.44 24.62
CA TRP A 24 2.22 -15.55 26.09
C TRP A 24 2.04 -14.20 26.77
N VAL A 25 2.76 -13.17 26.30
CA VAL A 25 2.70 -11.82 26.87
C VAL A 25 2.68 -10.80 25.73
N PHE A 26 1.54 -10.14 25.58
CA PHE A 26 1.37 -9.08 24.58
C PHE A 26 1.82 -7.73 25.16
N ASN A 27 2.80 -7.09 24.50
CA ASN A 27 3.28 -5.76 24.87
C ASN A 27 2.91 -4.75 23.77
N ASP A 28 2.08 -3.78 24.11
CA ASP A 28 1.56 -2.77 23.18
C ASP A 28 2.65 -1.87 22.57
N LYS A 29 3.83 -1.77 23.18
CA LYS A 29 4.94 -0.94 22.69
C LYS A 29 5.86 -1.68 21.73
N THR A 30 6.06 -2.98 21.90
CA THR A 30 7.09 -3.74 21.16
C THR A 30 6.49 -4.74 20.16
N THR A 31 5.32 -5.30 20.44
CA THR A 31 4.66 -6.24 19.54
C THR A 31 4.06 -5.50 18.34
N ARG A 32 4.65 -5.68 17.16
CA ARG A 32 4.15 -5.09 15.90
C ARG A 32 4.05 -6.16 14.83
N SER A 33 3.00 -6.04 14.03
CA SER A 33 2.79 -6.85 12.85
C SER A 33 3.40 -6.19 11.62
N ILE A 34 4.20 -6.95 10.88
CA ILE A 34 4.75 -6.59 9.58
C ILE A 34 3.75 -7.02 8.51
N CYS A 35 3.28 -6.04 7.74
CA CYS A 35 2.27 -6.26 6.73
C CYS A 35 2.71 -5.72 5.38
N LEU A 36 2.45 -6.50 4.34
CA LEU A 36 2.63 -6.11 2.94
C LEU A 36 1.49 -5.20 2.51
N ASP A 37 1.81 -4.05 1.92
CA ASP A 37 0.82 -3.12 1.39
C ASP A 37 0.17 -3.65 0.09
N ALA A 38 -1.15 -3.56 -0.02
CA ALA A 38 -1.88 -4.05 -1.19
C ALA A 38 -1.49 -3.33 -2.49
N ARG A 39 -1.03 -2.07 -2.44
CA ARG A 39 -0.55 -1.32 -3.62
C ARG A 39 0.75 -1.92 -4.15
N TYR A 40 1.63 -2.36 -3.27
CA TYR A 40 2.88 -3.01 -3.67
C TYR A 40 2.59 -4.37 -4.31
N MET A 41 1.66 -5.15 -3.74
CA MET A 41 1.19 -6.39 -4.35
C MET A 41 0.63 -6.17 -5.77
N LEU A 42 -0.26 -5.18 -5.94
CA LEU A 42 -0.83 -4.84 -7.25
C LEU A 42 0.23 -4.33 -8.23
N TRP A 43 1.22 -3.56 -7.77
CA TRP A 43 2.33 -3.10 -8.58
C TRP A 43 3.20 -4.27 -9.06
N GLN A 44 3.56 -5.19 -8.17
CA GLN A 44 4.33 -6.39 -8.50
C GLN A 44 3.61 -7.25 -9.54
N MET A 45 2.32 -7.51 -9.33
CA MET A 45 1.49 -8.26 -10.27
C MET A 45 1.40 -7.60 -11.64
N LYS A 46 1.35 -6.26 -11.71
CA LYS A 46 1.24 -5.52 -12.98
C LYS A 46 2.57 -5.38 -13.72
N VAL A 47 3.62 -4.98 -13.01
CA VAL A 47 4.86 -4.51 -13.61
C VAL A 47 5.86 -5.65 -13.79
N VAL A 48 5.96 -6.54 -12.82
CA VAL A 48 6.96 -7.59 -12.80
C VAL A 48 6.40 -8.89 -13.38
N ASP A 49 5.28 -9.37 -12.82
CA ASP A 49 4.73 -10.68 -13.17
C ASP A 49 3.76 -10.65 -14.37
N LYS A 50 3.30 -9.45 -14.78
CA LYS A 50 2.33 -9.25 -15.88
C LYS A 50 1.06 -10.11 -15.75
N ALA A 51 0.55 -10.22 -14.53
CA ALA A 51 -0.61 -11.03 -14.17
C ALA A 51 -1.95 -10.35 -14.50
N ASP A 52 -2.15 -9.98 -15.78
CA ASP A 52 -3.31 -9.19 -16.23
C ASP A 52 -4.66 -9.88 -16.00
N ARG A 53 -4.69 -11.22 -16.08
CA ARG A 53 -5.90 -12.01 -15.82
C ARG A 53 -6.38 -11.86 -14.37
N LEU A 54 -5.46 -12.01 -13.42
CA LEU A 54 -5.77 -11.92 -11.99
C LEU A 54 -6.14 -10.48 -11.60
N LEU A 55 -5.46 -9.49 -12.18
CA LEU A 55 -5.81 -8.09 -11.97
C LEU A 55 -7.21 -7.73 -12.48
N LYS A 56 -7.66 -8.38 -13.57
CA LYS A 56 -9.01 -8.25 -14.10
C LYS A 56 -10.05 -8.91 -13.19
N GLU A 57 -9.75 -10.10 -12.67
CA GLU A 57 -10.63 -10.81 -11.72
C GLU A 57 -10.82 -10.02 -10.42
N MET A 58 -9.78 -9.35 -9.93
CA MET A 58 -9.82 -8.55 -8.70
C MET A 58 -10.34 -7.12 -8.87
N ASN A 59 -10.76 -6.71 -10.08
CA ASN A 59 -11.08 -5.32 -10.43
C ASN A 59 -9.97 -4.32 -10.00
N GLY A 60 -8.72 -4.78 -9.89
CA GLY A 60 -7.62 -4.05 -9.27
C GLY A 60 -6.96 -3.02 -10.19
N CYS A 61 -7.15 -3.16 -11.51
CA CYS A 61 -6.53 -2.31 -12.52
C CYS A 61 -6.92 -0.83 -12.38
N GLU A 62 -8.13 -0.52 -11.89
CA GLU A 62 -8.60 0.86 -11.74
C GLU A 62 -7.95 1.62 -10.57
N ARG A 63 -7.57 0.90 -9.51
CA ARG A 63 -7.02 1.47 -8.26
C ARG A 63 -5.55 1.88 -8.36
N LEU A 64 -4.85 1.46 -9.41
CA LEU A 64 -3.47 1.84 -9.70
C LEU A 64 -3.37 3.14 -10.51
N LYS A 65 -4.49 3.77 -10.89
CA LYS A 65 -4.46 5.10 -11.50
C LYS A 65 -3.89 6.07 -10.45
N PRO A 66 -2.76 6.74 -10.71
CA PRO A 66 -2.23 7.71 -9.77
C PRO A 66 -3.26 8.85 -9.63
N GLU A 67 -3.86 9.00 -8.46
CA GLU A 67 -4.57 10.23 -8.06
C GLU A 67 -3.54 11.36 -7.87
N ARG A 68 -2.97 11.85 -8.97
CA ARG A 68 -2.29 13.14 -9.01
C ARG A 68 -2.60 13.81 -10.35
N LYS A 69 -3.69 14.59 -10.38
CA LYS A 69 -3.71 15.76 -11.27
C LYS A 69 -2.72 16.77 -10.67
N PRO A 70 -1.64 17.17 -11.38
CA PRO A 70 -0.87 18.32 -10.94
C PRO A 70 -1.82 19.53 -10.91
N ARG A 71 -1.83 20.26 -9.79
CA ARG A 71 -2.51 21.56 -9.73
C ARG A 71 -1.81 22.49 -10.71
N ALA A 72 -2.38 22.67 -11.89
CA ALA A 72 -2.03 23.76 -12.77
C ALA A 72 -2.41 25.06 -12.04
N GLY A 73 -1.40 25.82 -11.61
CA GLY A 73 -1.63 27.08 -10.91
C GLY A 73 -0.36 27.68 -10.33
N MET A 74 0.16 28.68 -11.06
CA MET A 74 0.83 29.88 -10.53
C MET A 74 2.29 29.74 -10.06
N VAL A 75 3.22 29.82 -11.02
CA VAL A 75 4.48 30.54 -10.81
C VAL A 75 4.55 31.62 -11.89
N SER A 76 4.48 32.87 -11.47
CA SER A 76 4.50 34.05 -12.33
C SER A 76 5.75 34.10 -13.18
N ALA A 77 5.56 34.40 -14.46
CA ALA A 77 6.60 34.93 -15.32
C ALA A 77 7.17 36.22 -14.69
N GLY A 78 8.50 36.33 -14.63
CA GLY A 78 9.19 37.59 -14.33
C GLY A 78 10.27 37.50 -13.26
N LEU A 79 11.44 36.97 -13.60
CA LEU A 79 12.72 37.42 -13.03
C LEU A 79 13.89 37.04 -13.94
N PHE A 80 13.97 37.73 -15.08
CA PHE A 80 15.21 37.94 -15.83
C PHE A 80 15.22 39.41 -16.24
N ALA A 81 15.68 40.25 -15.32
CA ALA A 81 16.17 41.61 -15.50
C ALA A 81 16.97 41.98 -14.23
#